data_AF-G1EA09-F1
#
_entry.id   AF-G1EA09-F1
#
_cell.length_a   1.000
_cell.length_b   1.000
_cell.length_c   1.000
_cell.angle_alpha   90.00
_cell.angle_beta   90.00
_cell.angle_gamma   90.00
#
_symmetry.space_group_name_H-M   'P 1'
#
loop_
_entity.id
_entity.type
_entity.pdbx_description
1 polymer ?
#
loop_
_entity_poly.entity_id
_entity_poly.type
_entity_poly.pdbx_seq_one_letter_code
_entity_poly.pdbx_strand_id
1 'polypeptide(L)'
;ILDFAVFARPEFDVPIFCANFFSTATINIIVLDLNPLHNVIDQRDYKEKYFKRLIPLGLKYCKLFPWGGKLTSESLKFFSPIVIWTKFPPSQDSYDALYSAFTEYYKAWLELIDQAPEEIDASHITFNREAQHKYLTWREEKDPGHGILKRLIGEGLAK
;
A
#
# COMPACT_ATOMS: atom_id res chain seq x y z
N ILE A 1 14.52 -0.34 -8.18
CA ILE A 1 13.58 -0.71 -7.10
C ILE A 1 13.10 0.58 -6.47
N LEU A 2 11.81 0.73 -6.24
CA LEU A 2 11.24 1.78 -5.41
C LEU A 2 10.53 1.11 -4.24
N ASP A 3 10.90 1.49 -3.01
CA ASP A 3 10.13 1.19 -1.80
C ASP A 3 9.85 2.54 -1.14
N PHE A 4 8.62 2.99 -1.27
CA PHE A 4 8.19 4.28 -0.78
C PHE A 4 6.90 4.10 0.01
N ALA A 5 6.95 4.46 1.29
CA ALA A 5 5.80 4.40 2.17
C ALA A 5 5.67 5.69 2.97
N VAL A 6 4.43 6.08 3.28
CA VAL A 6 4.15 7.24 4.13
C VAL A 6 3.26 6.82 5.27
N PHE A 7 3.78 7.02 6.49
CA PHE A 7 3.09 6.73 7.74
C PHE A 7 2.70 8.06 8.39
N ALA A 8 1.41 8.21 8.68
CA ALA A 8 0.93 9.32 9.48
C ALA A 8 1.26 9.08 10.97
N ARG A 9 1.21 10.15 11.78
CA ARG A 9 1.27 9.97 13.23
C ARG A 9 0.02 9.22 13.72
N PRO A 10 0.08 8.45 14.84
CA PRO A 10 -1.06 7.66 15.32
C PRO A 10 -2.34 8.45 15.62
N GLU A 11 -2.26 9.76 15.80
CA GLU A 11 -3.40 10.67 15.93
C GLU A 11 -4.21 10.82 14.63
N PHE A 12 -3.65 10.41 13.48
CA PHE A 12 -4.35 10.42 12.19
C PHE A 12 -4.51 8.99 11.70
N ASP A 13 -5.74 8.49 11.68
CA ASP A 13 -6.07 7.11 11.30
C ASP A 13 -6.07 6.87 9.78
N VAL A 14 -5.44 7.73 8.99
CA VAL A 14 -5.42 7.59 7.52
C VAL A 14 -4.73 6.29 7.09
N PRO A 15 -5.08 5.76 5.90
CA PRO A 15 -4.35 4.64 5.31
C PRO A 15 -2.85 4.93 5.15
N ILE A 16 -2.04 3.89 5.13
CA ILE A 16 -0.61 3.97 4.85
C ILE A 16 -0.42 4.02 3.33
N PHE A 17 0.20 5.07 2.80
CA PHE A 17 0.58 5.08 1.39
C PHE A 17 1.71 4.08 1.17
N CYS A 18 1.60 3.24 0.14
CA CYS A 18 2.57 2.19 -0.13
C CYS A 18 2.80 2.01 -1.63
N ALA A 19 4.06 2.14 -2.05
CA ALA A 19 4.52 1.89 -3.41
C ALA A 19 5.78 1.01 -3.38
N ASN A 20 5.62 -0.27 -3.72
CA ASN A 20 6.71 -1.24 -3.85
C ASN A 20 6.84 -1.66 -5.32
N PHE A 21 7.81 -1.07 -6.03
CA PHE A 21 8.05 -1.34 -7.44
C PHE A 21 9.35 -2.12 -7.61
N PHE A 22 9.22 -3.36 -8.07
CA PHE A 22 10.34 -4.17 -8.48
C PHE A 22 10.34 -4.34 -9.99
N SER A 23 11.39 -3.88 -10.65
CA SER A 23 11.53 -3.91 -12.10
C SER A 23 12.85 -4.58 -12.49
N THR A 24 12.77 -5.49 -13.45
CA THR A 24 13.92 -6.07 -14.15
C THR A 24 13.85 -5.75 -15.64
N ALA A 25 14.82 -6.23 -16.42
CA ALA A 25 14.80 -6.12 -17.88
C ALA A 25 13.61 -6.86 -18.54
N THR A 26 12.94 -7.78 -17.84
CA THR A 26 11.90 -8.64 -18.41
C THR A 26 10.56 -8.54 -17.71
N ILE A 27 10.51 -8.06 -16.47
CA ILE A 27 9.27 -8.02 -15.71
C ILE A 27 9.24 -6.89 -14.69
N ASN A 28 8.06 -6.30 -14.53
CA ASN A 28 7.68 -5.45 -13.42
C ASN A 28 6.79 -6.24 -12.47
N ILE A 29 7.01 -6.10 -11.17
CA ILE A 29 6.18 -6.62 -10.08
C ILE A 29 5.86 -5.43 -9.19
N ILE A 30 4.60 -5.03 -9.18
CA ILE A 30 4.16 -3.75 -8.63
C ILE A 30 3.09 -3.99 -7.57
N VAL A 31 3.29 -3.36 -6.42
CA VAL A 31 2.23 -3.10 -5.43
C VAL A 31 2.13 -1.57 -5.28
N LEU A 32 0.96 -1.02 -5.56
CA LEU A 32 0.60 0.37 -5.23
C LEU A 32 -0.72 0.37 -4.48
N ASP A 33 -0.74 0.95 -3.29
CA ASP A 33 -1.94 0.93 -2.46
C ASP A 33 -1.99 2.09 -1.47
N LEU A 34 -3.20 2.33 -0.96
CA LEU A 34 -3.45 3.03 0.29
C LEU A 34 -3.81 1.95 1.31
N ASN A 35 -2.80 1.27 1.86
CA ASN A 35 -3.01 0.14 2.75
C ASN A 35 -3.85 0.58 3.97
N PRO A 36 -5.00 -0.06 4.24
CA PRO A 36 -5.85 0.36 5.34
C PRO A 36 -5.12 0.17 6.67
N LEU A 37 -5.21 1.16 7.55
CA LEU A 37 -4.71 1.01 8.92
C LEU A 37 -5.49 -0.08 9.65
N HIS A 38 -6.81 -0.11 9.44
CA HIS A 38 -7.75 -1.00 10.09
C HIS A 38 -8.39 -1.97 9.10
N ASN A 39 -8.55 -3.24 9.48
CA ASN A 39 -9.04 -4.30 8.58
C ASN A 39 -10.42 -3.95 7.98
N VAL A 40 -10.45 -3.70 6.67
CA VAL A 40 -11.66 -3.30 5.91
C VAL A 40 -12.66 -4.44 5.66
N ILE A 41 -12.30 -5.69 5.97
CA ILE A 41 -13.22 -6.83 5.92
C ILE A 41 -14.19 -6.78 7.10
N ASP A 42 -13.65 -6.53 8.29
CA ASP A 42 -14.41 -6.53 9.54
C ASP A 42 -14.89 -5.13 9.94
N GLN A 43 -14.10 -4.09 9.64
CA GLN A 43 -14.38 -2.69 10.02
C GLN A 43 -14.97 -1.90 8.86
N ARG A 44 -16.28 -2.08 8.65
CA ARG A 44 -17.01 -1.45 7.54
C ARG A 44 -16.98 0.08 7.61
N ASP A 45 -17.02 0.66 8.80
CA ASP A 45 -17.02 2.12 8.97
C ASP A 45 -15.71 2.73 8.48
N TYR A 46 -14.56 2.11 8.78
CA TYR A 46 -13.26 2.52 8.26
C TYR A 46 -13.19 2.38 6.73
N LYS A 47 -13.73 1.28 6.19
CA LYS A 47 -13.81 1.05 4.74
C LYS A 47 -14.62 2.15 4.04
N GLU A 48 -15.79 2.47 4.57
CA GLU A 48 -16.67 3.50 4.02
C GLU A 48 -16.04 4.89 4.13
N LYS A 49 -15.41 5.21 5.28
CA LYS A 49 -14.72 6.48 5.53
C LYS A 49 -13.66 6.78 4.46
N TYR A 50 -12.80 5.81 4.16
CA TYR A 50 -11.63 6.06 3.34
C TYR A 50 -11.73 5.60 1.88
N PHE A 51 -12.41 4.49 1.60
CA PHE A 51 -12.30 3.85 0.29
C PHE A 51 -13.53 4.01 -0.60
N LYS A 52 -14.69 4.37 -0.05
CA LYS A 52 -15.93 4.52 -0.83
C LYS A 52 -15.76 5.47 -2.02
N ARG A 53 -15.13 6.63 -1.78
CA ARG A 53 -14.89 7.66 -2.81
C ARG A 53 -13.73 7.31 -3.75
N LEU A 54 -12.87 6.36 -3.35
CA LEU A 54 -11.69 5.96 -4.13
C LEU A 54 -11.96 4.75 -5.04
N ILE A 55 -13.10 4.07 -4.93
CA ILE A 55 -13.45 2.95 -5.81
C ILE A 55 -13.31 3.31 -7.31
N PRO A 56 -13.75 4.49 -7.79
CA PRO A 56 -13.55 4.86 -9.20
C PRO A 56 -12.08 4.94 -9.60
N LEU A 57 -11.20 5.40 -8.71
CA LEU A 57 -9.74 5.45 -8.93
C LEU A 57 -9.17 4.04 -9.09
N GLY A 58 -9.51 3.13 -8.17
CA GLY A 58 -9.11 1.72 -8.28
C GLY A 58 -9.60 1.07 -9.58
N LEU A 59 -10.88 1.28 -9.93
CA LEU A 59 -11.46 0.74 -11.16
C LEU A 59 -10.83 1.29 -12.44
N LYS A 60 -10.34 2.53 -12.44
CA LYS A 60 -9.60 3.12 -13.57
C LYS A 60 -8.35 2.30 -13.87
N TYR A 61 -7.54 2.00 -12.84
CA TYR A 61 -6.25 1.35 -13.03
C TYR A 61 -6.31 -0.18 -13.06
N CYS A 62 -7.30 -0.81 -12.41
CA CYS A 62 -7.54 -2.24 -12.54
C CYS A 62 -7.88 -2.67 -13.98
N LYS A 63 -8.33 -1.74 -14.84
CA LYS A 63 -8.56 -2.00 -16.27
C LYS A 63 -7.27 -1.93 -17.10
N LEU A 64 -6.27 -1.20 -16.62
CA LEU A 64 -4.99 -1.00 -17.32
C LEU A 64 -3.97 -2.07 -16.93
N PHE A 65 -3.98 -2.48 -15.67
CA PHE A 65 -3.01 -3.42 -15.13
C PHE A 65 -3.63 -4.80 -14.90
N PRO A 66 -3.04 -5.88 -15.45
CA PRO A 66 -3.51 -7.23 -15.19
C PRO A 66 -3.27 -7.61 -13.72
N TRP A 67 -4.15 -8.42 -13.15
CA TRP A 67 -3.98 -8.90 -11.78
C TRP A 67 -2.72 -9.79 -11.64
N GLY A 68 -1.86 -9.50 -10.66
CA GLY A 68 -0.53 -10.11 -10.52
C GLY A 68 -0.51 -11.57 -10.04
N GLY A 69 -1.68 -12.16 -9.79
CA GLY A 69 -1.86 -13.55 -9.35
C GLY A 69 -2.40 -13.69 -7.93
N LYS A 70 -2.39 -14.91 -7.38
CA LYS A 70 -2.95 -15.19 -6.05
C LYS A 70 -2.22 -14.42 -4.95
N LEU A 71 -2.98 -13.81 -4.05
CA LEU A 71 -2.52 -13.24 -2.78
C LEU A 71 -2.83 -14.21 -1.64
N THR A 72 -2.03 -14.21 -0.58
CA THR A 72 -2.33 -15.02 0.61
C THR A 72 -3.48 -14.39 1.40
N SER A 73 -4.22 -15.21 2.14
CA SER A 73 -5.27 -14.72 3.05
C SER A 73 -4.73 -13.76 4.12
N GLU A 74 -3.45 -13.91 4.48
CA GLU A 74 -2.75 -13.02 5.39
C GLU A 74 -2.52 -11.63 4.78
N SER A 75 -1.97 -11.56 3.55
CA SER A 75 -1.71 -10.28 2.87
C SER A 75 -3.00 -9.49 2.60
N LEU A 76 -4.12 -10.19 2.35
CA LEU A 76 -5.42 -9.56 2.10
C LEU A 76 -5.93 -8.71 3.29
N LYS A 77 -5.42 -8.95 4.51
CA LYS A 77 -5.76 -8.12 5.69
C LYS A 77 -5.18 -6.70 5.62
N PHE A 78 -4.12 -6.51 4.83
CA PHE A 78 -3.37 -5.27 4.73
C PHE A 78 -3.55 -4.57 3.38
N PHE A 79 -4.35 -5.13 2.47
CA PHE A 79 -4.64 -4.52 1.18
C PHE A 79 -6.01 -3.86 1.17
N SER A 80 -6.07 -2.72 0.50
CA SER A 80 -7.32 -2.00 0.30
C SER A 80 -8.13 -2.56 -0.87
N PRO A 81 -9.40 -2.17 -1.02
CA PRO A 81 -10.21 -2.48 -2.20
C PRO A 81 -9.68 -1.88 -3.51
N ILE A 82 -8.73 -0.94 -3.46
CA ILE A 82 -8.17 -0.25 -4.62
C ILE A 82 -6.71 -0.64 -4.88
N VAL A 83 -6.19 -1.69 -4.25
CA VAL A 83 -4.81 -2.15 -4.44
C VAL A 83 -4.53 -2.44 -5.92
N ILE A 84 -3.41 -1.92 -6.43
CA ILE A 84 -2.83 -2.36 -7.69
C ILE A 84 -1.76 -3.39 -7.37
N TRP A 85 -2.13 -4.67 -7.49
CA TRP A 85 -1.20 -5.79 -7.50
C TRP A 85 -1.09 -6.32 -8.92
N THR A 86 0.07 -6.10 -9.56
CA THR A 86 0.23 -6.43 -10.98
C THR A 86 1.62 -6.91 -11.34
N LYS A 87 1.69 -7.68 -12.43
CA LYS A 87 2.93 -8.09 -13.09
C LYS A 87 2.80 -7.89 -14.59
N PHE A 88 3.77 -7.21 -15.21
CA PHE A 88 3.72 -6.90 -16.64
C PHE A 88 5.13 -6.72 -17.23
N PRO A 89 5.35 -7.01 -18.53
CA PRO A 89 6.64 -6.77 -19.18
C PRO A 89 6.94 -5.26 -19.33
N PRO A 90 8.20 -4.84 -19.34
CA PRO A 90 8.59 -3.46 -19.61
C PRO A 90 8.08 -2.91 -20.94
N SER A 91 7.43 -1.75 -20.91
CA SER A 91 7.11 -0.93 -22.08
C SER A 91 6.93 0.54 -21.67
N GLN A 92 7.14 1.48 -22.59
CA GLN A 92 6.96 2.91 -22.28
C GLN A 92 5.52 3.21 -21.82
N ASP A 93 4.52 2.69 -22.55
CA ASP A 93 3.10 2.88 -22.20
C ASP A 93 2.78 2.39 -20.77
N SER A 94 3.35 1.26 -20.37
CA SER A 94 3.13 0.72 -19.02
C SER A 94 3.81 1.56 -17.93
N TYR A 95 4.96 2.18 -18.23
CA TYR A 95 5.62 3.11 -17.33
C TYR A 95 4.87 4.43 -17.19
N ASP A 96 4.34 4.98 -18.28
CA ASP A 96 3.53 6.19 -18.25
C ASP A 96 2.23 5.97 -17.48
N ALA A 97 1.60 4.80 -17.67
CA ALA A 97 0.43 4.38 -16.90
C ALA A 97 0.76 4.20 -15.41
N LEU A 98 1.92 3.61 -15.08
CA LEU A 98 2.33 3.38 -13.69
C LEU A 98 2.65 4.69 -12.99
N TYR A 99 3.32 5.62 -13.67
CA TYR A 99 3.61 6.94 -13.14
C TYR A 99 2.34 7.76 -12.89
N SER A 100 1.36 7.66 -13.80
CA SER A 100 0.04 8.27 -13.63
C SER A 100 -0.69 7.68 -12.41
N ALA A 101 -0.67 6.34 -12.26
CA ALA A 101 -1.25 5.66 -11.11
C ALA A 101 -0.61 6.11 -9.80
N PHE A 102 0.73 6.10 -9.73
CA PHE A 102 1.47 6.57 -8.56
C PHE A 102 1.07 7.99 -8.18
N THR A 103 1.04 8.89 -9.16
CA THR A 103 0.73 10.30 -8.93
C THR A 103 -0.70 10.50 -8.44
N GLU A 104 -1.68 9.82 -9.02
CA GLU A 104 -3.09 9.95 -8.62
C GLU A 104 -3.38 9.29 -7.26
N TYR A 105 -2.76 8.14 -6.96
CA TYR A 105 -2.87 7.50 -5.65
C TYR A 105 -2.24 8.37 -4.57
N TYR A 106 -1.07 8.96 -4.84
CA TYR A 106 -0.39 9.80 -3.86
C TYR A 106 -1.16 11.11 -3.63
N LYS A 107 -1.71 11.72 -4.68
CA LYS A 107 -2.63 12.87 -4.56
C LYS A 107 -3.86 12.52 -3.74
N ALA A 108 -4.49 11.38 -3.99
CA ALA A 108 -5.62 10.93 -3.19
C ALA A 108 -5.24 10.76 -1.71
N TRP A 109 -4.06 10.21 -1.42
CA TRP A 109 -3.57 10.11 -0.04
C TRP A 109 -3.34 11.49 0.61
N LEU A 110 -2.75 12.44 -0.12
CA LEU A 110 -2.56 13.82 0.35
C LEU A 110 -3.90 14.49 0.67
N GLU A 111 -4.92 14.29 -0.15
CA GLU A 111 -6.28 14.79 0.11
C GLU A 111 -6.91 14.14 1.36
N LEU A 112 -6.64 12.86 1.61
CA LEU A 112 -7.12 12.17 2.82
C LEU A 112 -6.50 12.75 4.09
N ILE A 113 -5.17 12.95 4.12
CA ILE A 113 -4.50 13.47 5.31
C ILE A 113 -4.82 14.95 5.55
N ASP A 114 -5.01 15.76 4.51
CA ASP A 114 -5.44 17.16 4.62
C ASP A 114 -6.83 17.29 5.27
N GLN A 115 -7.71 16.31 5.03
CA GLN A 115 -9.07 16.28 5.58
C GLN A 115 -9.19 15.48 6.88
N ALA A 116 -8.12 14.81 7.32
CA ALA A 116 -8.18 13.92 8.48
C ALA A 116 -8.19 14.73 9.79
N PRO A 117 -9.21 14.55 10.65
CA PRO A 117 -9.19 15.15 11.97
C PRO A 117 -8.12 14.48 12.83
N GLU A 118 -7.47 15.27 13.68
CA GLU A 118 -6.58 14.74 14.72
C GLU A 118 -7.42 14.07 15.81
N GLU A 119 -7.12 12.81 16.11
CA GLU A 119 -7.70 12.06 17.22
C GLU A 119 -7.10 12.55 18.55
N ILE A 120 -7.96 12.72 19.55
CA ILE A 120 -7.59 13.18 20.88
C ILE A 120 -7.81 12.11 21.96
N ASP A 121 -8.61 11.08 21.66
CA ASP A 121 -8.83 9.98 22.58
C ASP A 121 -7.60 9.05 22.64
N ALA A 122 -6.99 8.96 23.82
CA ALA A 122 -5.76 8.19 24.04
C ALA A 122 -5.93 6.68 23.73
N SER A 123 -7.13 6.13 23.89
CA SER A 123 -7.40 4.73 23.58
C SER A 123 -7.43 4.50 22.07
N HIS A 124 -8.03 5.41 21.30
CA HIS A 124 -8.03 5.36 19.84
C HIS A 124 -6.62 5.59 19.26
N ILE A 125 -5.86 6.54 19.80
CA ILE A 125 -4.46 6.77 19.41
C ILE A 125 -3.62 5.51 19.63
N THR A 126 -3.82 4.84 20.78
CA THR A 126 -3.12 3.59 21.08
C THR A 126 -3.52 2.48 20.10
N PHE A 127 -4.81 2.37 19.78
CA PHE A 127 -5.32 1.41 18.80
C PHE A 127 -4.73 1.63 17.40
N ASN A 128 -4.64 2.88 16.96
CA ASN A 128 -4.00 3.25 15.69
C ASN A 128 -2.51 2.89 15.68
N ARG A 129 -1.78 3.18 16.76
CA ARG A 129 -0.37 2.82 16.90
C ARG A 129 -0.15 1.30 16.84
N GLU A 130 -0.98 0.53 17.52
CA GLU A 130 -0.92 -0.94 17.45
C GLU A 130 -1.19 -1.46 16.05
N ALA A 131 -2.13 -0.86 15.32
CA ALA A 131 -2.42 -1.22 13.93
C ALA A 131 -1.23 -0.92 13.00
N GLN A 132 -0.57 0.23 13.15
CA GLN A 132 0.66 0.55 12.42
C GLN A 132 1.78 -0.46 12.76
N HIS A 133 1.97 -0.78 14.03
CA HIS A 133 2.96 -1.75 14.45
C HIS A 133 2.70 -3.14 13.84
N LYS A 134 1.45 -3.62 13.85
CA LYS A 134 1.06 -4.89 13.20
C LYS A 134 1.40 -4.90 11.71
N TYR A 135 1.15 -3.80 11.00
CA TYR A 135 1.51 -3.67 9.60
C TYR A 135 3.04 -3.75 9.39
N LEU A 136 3.82 -3.03 10.21
CA LEU A 136 5.28 -3.04 10.12
C LEU A 136 5.88 -4.42 10.40
N THR A 137 5.42 -5.10 11.46
CA THR A 137 5.85 -6.46 11.78
C THR A 137 5.50 -7.44 10.67
N TRP A 138 4.30 -7.34 10.10
CA TRP A 138 3.91 -8.17 8.95
C TRP A 138 4.80 -7.91 7.74
N ARG A 139 5.11 -6.64 7.42
CA ARG A 139 6.03 -6.31 6.31
C ARG A 139 7.42 -6.85 6.56
N GLU A 140 7.97 -6.70 7.75
CA GLU A 140 9.30 -7.22 8.09
C GLU A 140 9.43 -8.72 7.74
N GLU A 141 8.40 -9.51 8.03
CA GLU A 141 8.39 -10.94 7.76
C GLU A 141 8.05 -11.33 6.32
N LYS A 142 7.22 -10.54 5.64
CA LYS A 142 6.55 -10.94 4.38
C LYS A 142 6.94 -10.12 3.16
N ASP A 143 7.70 -9.04 3.33
CA ASP A 143 8.09 -8.17 2.21
C ASP A 143 8.94 -8.95 1.19
N PRO A 144 8.48 -9.09 -0.07
CA PRO A 144 9.25 -9.78 -1.10
C PRO A 144 10.61 -9.12 -1.40
N GLY A 145 10.79 -7.85 -1.04
CA GLY A 145 12.05 -7.11 -1.11
C GLY A 145 13.16 -7.67 -0.20
N HIS A 146 12.80 -8.35 0.89
CA HIS A 146 13.76 -8.85 1.87
C HIS A 146 14.76 -9.86 1.25
N GLY A 147 14.28 -10.72 0.36
CA GLY A 147 15.14 -11.67 -0.37
C GLY A 147 16.13 -10.99 -1.31
N ILE A 148 15.77 -9.83 -1.85
CA ILE A 148 16.64 -9.05 -2.74
C ILE A 148 17.68 -8.29 -1.91
N LEU A 149 17.28 -7.63 -0.81
CA LEU A 149 18.20 -6.96 0.11
C LEU A 149 19.25 -7.92 0.64
N LYS A 150 18.84 -9.10 1.12
CA LYS A 150 19.76 -10.16 1.58
C LYS A 150 20.82 -10.54 0.53
N ARG A 151 20.44 -10.60 -0.75
CA ARG A 151 21.38 -10.91 -1.85
C ARG A 151 22.31 -9.75 -2.17
N LEU A 152 21.88 -8.51 -1.99
CA LEU A 152 22.66 -7.32 -2.33
C LEU A 152 23.67 -6.93 -1.24
N ILE A 153 23.26 -6.98 0.03
CA ILE A 153 24.05 -6.45 1.16
C ILE A 153 24.37 -7.50 2.23
N GLY A 154 23.95 -8.75 2.03
CA GLY A 154 24.15 -9.82 3.00
C GLY A 154 23.12 -9.80 4.14
N GLU A 155 22.96 -10.95 4.82
CA GLU A 155 21.92 -11.13 5.83
C GLU A 155 22.07 -10.24 7.07
N GLY A 156 23.30 -9.96 7.49
CA GLY A 156 23.56 -9.14 8.68
C GLY A 156 23.20 -7.66 8.50
N LEU A 157 23.29 -7.13 7.28
CA LEU A 157 22.97 -5.73 6.97
C LEU A 157 21.53 -5.54 6.47
N ALA A 158 20.86 -6.62 6.06
CA ALA A 158 19.48 -6.60 5.58
C ALA A 158 18.43 -6.76 6.71
N LYS A 159 18.88 -7.00 7.94
CA LYS A 159 18.05 -7.06 9.15
C LYS A 159 17.99 -5.70 9.85
#